data_AF-A0A0R1VDZ2-F1
#
_entry.id   AF-A0A0R1VDZ2-F1
#
_cell.length_a   1.000
_cell.length_b   1.000
_cell.length_c   1.000
_cell.angle_alpha   90.00
_cell.angle_beta   90.00
_cell.angle_gamma   90.00
#
_symmetry.space_group_name_H-M   'P 1'
#
loop_
_entity.id
_entity.type
_entity.pdbx_description
1 polymer ?
#
loop_
_entity_poly.entity_id
_entity_poly.type
_entity_poly.pdbx_seq_one_letter_code
_entity_poly.pdbx_strand_id
1 'polypeptide(L)'
;MLKIYNTLSRQKEVFQPMTPGVIKMYVCGPTVYNYIHIGNARSIVAFDTVRRYFEFRGYEVQYVSNFTDVDDKMIKAAKEEGITVPQLADRYIQAFNEDTTALNVEPATDHPRATEYIPQIITFVQKLIDNGYAYVVDGDVYYRARHFKNYGALSGQSIDDLETGASEHVDPEEVAKKEDPLDFALWKAAKPGEINWEAPWGKGRPGWHIECSVMSTDHFGPTFDIHAGGQDLQFPHHENEIAQSEAATGEKFVNYWMHNGFVTIGQDNEKMSKSLGNFVTVHDLLKSEDPQVIRFFMATTHYRRPIQYSQANLDEARANLEHLRNTFHNLQYRLQDATSGTDGDVQRQLAQFRDRFTEVMDDDINVANGIAVVYELMKFANQYVEQSAVQREPLVAIQVMLKKLLQVFGIEINLETQTQDQEIEALIKQRDAARAAKDFAMSDQIRDTLKARGVIIEDTPQGTRYRKE
;
A
#
# COMPACT_ATOMS: atom_id res chain seq x y z
N MET A 1 8.56 22.05 2.47
CA MET A 1 8.00 22.02 1.10
C MET A 1 8.03 20.58 0.70
N LEU A 2 6.89 20.04 0.30
CA LEU A 2 6.77 18.64 -0.08
C LEU A 2 7.64 18.34 -1.30
N LYS A 3 8.49 17.33 -1.18
CA LYS A 3 9.27 16.77 -2.27
C LYS A 3 8.93 15.31 -2.43
N ILE A 4 8.91 14.83 -3.66
CA ILE A 4 8.74 13.41 -3.97
C ILE A 4 9.85 12.97 -4.92
N TYR A 5 10.33 11.74 -4.74
CA TYR A 5 11.27 11.16 -5.68
C TYR A 5 10.56 10.79 -6.98
N ASN A 6 10.94 11.46 -8.07
CA ASN A 6 10.40 11.17 -9.38
C ASN A 6 11.32 10.17 -10.10
N THR A 7 10.77 9.00 -10.41
CA THR A 7 11.55 7.93 -11.06
C THR A 7 12.13 8.37 -12.39
N LEU A 8 11.38 9.15 -13.16
CA LEU A 8 11.79 9.63 -14.48
C LEU A 8 13.06 10.49 -14.42
N SER A 9 13.16 11.39 -13.44
CA SER A 9 14.32 12.29 -13.28
C SER A 9 15.38 11.78 -12.30
N ARG A 10 15.07 10.71 -11.56
CA ARG A 10 15.92 10.08 -10.55
C ARG A 10 16.32 11.01 -9.40
N GLN A 11 15.52 12.01 -9.10
CA GLN A 11 15.76 12.98 -8.03
C GLN A 11 14.48 13.32 -7.26
N LYS A 12 14.66 13.90 -6.07
CA LYS A 12 13.56 14.47 -5.31
C LYS A 12 13.19 15.83 -5.90
N GLU A 13 11.97 15.95 -6.39
CA GLU A 13 11.43 17.16 -6.99
C GLU A 13 10.43 17.80 -6.04
N VAL A 14 10.31 19.13 -6.09
CA VAL A 14 9.22 19.81 -5.38
C VAL A 14 7.91 19.35 -5.99
N PHE A 15 7.01 18.85 -5.15
CA PHE A 15 5.69 18.42 -5.59
C PHE A 15 4.79 19.64 -5.83
N GLN A 16 4.21 19.72 -7.02
CA GLN A 16 3.26 20.74 -7.40
C GLN A 16 2.12 20.09 -8.19
N PRO A 17 0.89 20.05 -7.65
CA PRO A 17 -0.23 19.51 -8.39
C PRO A 17 -0.60 20.44 -9.57
N MET A 18 -1.12 19.85 -10.63
CA MET A 18 -1.64 20.56 -11.80
C MET A 18 -2.83 21.44 -11.45
N THR A 19 -3.68 20.95 -10.53
CA THR A 19 -4.83 21.69 -10.00
C THR A 19 -4.56 22.03 -8.52
N PRO A 20 -4.54 23.32 -8.12
CA PRO A 20 -4.30 23.68 -6.73
C PRO A 20 -5.25 22.96 -5.76
N GLY A 21 -4.67 22.20 -4.81
CA GLY A 21 -5.43 21.48 -3.79
C GLY A 21 -5.94 20.09 -4.19
N VAL A 22 -5.83 19.68 -5.46
CA VAL A 22 -6.31 18.38 -5.95
C VAL A 22 -5.14 17.57 -6.52
N ILE A 23 -5.06 16.29 -6.20
CA ILE A 23 -4.06 15.36 -6.73
C ILE A 23 -4.78 14.24 -7.48
N LYS A 24 -4.47 14.08 -8.77
CA LYS A 24 -4.90 12.94 -9.59
C LYS A 24 -3.82 11.86 -9.56
N MET A 25 -4.12 10.76 -8.89
CA MET A 25 -3.18 9.67 -8.65
C MET A 25 -3.73 8.36 -9.22
N TYR A 26 -3.03 7.80 -10.20
CA TYR A 26 -3.32 6.48 -10.76
C TYR A 26 -2.29 5.47 -10.23
N VAL A 27 -2.76 4.32 -9.73
CA VAL A 27 -1.90 3.25 -9.21
C VAL A 27 -2.30 1.93 -9.87
N CYS A 28 -1.37 1.34 -10.63
CA CYS A 28 -1.62 0.04 -11.29
C CYS A 28 -2.07 -1.01 -10.26
N GLY A 29 -3.27 -1.54 -10.46
CA GLY A 29 -3.87 -2.54 -9.57
C GLY A 29 -3.54 -3.98 -9.98
N PRO A 30 -4.18 -4.98 -9.33
CA PRO A 30 -3.82 -6.38 -9.52
C PRO A 30 -4.50 -7.02 -10.74
N THR A 31 -3.87 -8.07 -11.27
CA THR A 31 -4.57 -9.07 -12.09
C THR A 31 -5.35 -10.01 -11.18
N VAL A 32 -6.67 -10.08 -11.35
CA VAL A 32 -7.58 -10.74 -10.39
C VAL A 32 -7.82 -12.23 -10.72
N TYR A 33 -6.73 -13.01 -10.72
CA TYR A 33 -6.76 -14.47 -10.96
C TYR A 33 -6.46 -15.31 -9.72
N ASN A 34 -6.08 -14.68 -8.60
CA ASN A 34 -5.75 -15.36 -7.34
C ASN A 34 -5.78 -14.34 -6.18
N TYR A 35 -5.67 -14.81 -4.93
CA TYR A 35 -5.43 -13.98 -3.76
C TYR A 35 -4.15 -13.15 -3.89
N ILE A 36 -4.16 -11.95 -3.33
CA ILE A 36 -2.97 -11.10 -3.28
C ILE A 36 -1.95 -11.67 -2.28
N HIS A 37 -0.68 -11.57 -2.65
CA HIS A 37 0.42 -11.87 -1.73
C HIS A 37 0.95 -10.61 -1.08
N ILE A 38 1.76 -10.79 -0.03
CA ILE A 38 2.35 -9.68 0.73
C ILE A 38 3.17 -8.72 -0.16
N GLY A 39 3.76 -9.23 -1.26
CA GLY A 39 4.35 -8.40 -2.32
C GLY A 39 3.39 -7.41 -2.99
N ASN A 40 2.15 -7.82 -3.30
CA ASN A 40 1.13 -6.91 -3.85
C ASN A 40 0.66 -5.94 -2.77
N ALA A 41 0.42 -6.45 -1.56
CA ALA A 41 0.00 -5.66 -0.40
C ALA A 41 0.98 -4.53 -0.08
N ARG A 42 2.29 -4.74 -0.29
CA ARG A 42 3.31 -3.70 -0.13
C ARG A 42 3.04 -2.46 -0.99
N SER A 43 2.72 -2.64 -2.27
CA SER A 43 2.38 -1.51 -3.16
C SER A 43 1.12 -0.80 -2.65
N ILE A 44 0.07 -1.56 -2.35
CA ILE A 44 -1.23 -1.05 -1.90
C ILE A 44 -1.07 -0.22 -0.62
N VAL A 45 -0.43 -0.79 0.41
CA VAL A 45 -0.16 -0.12 1.68
C VAL A 45 0.73 1.11 1.51
N ALA A 46 1.78 1.02 0.69
CA ALA A 46 2.68 2.13 0.46
C ALA A 46 1.94 3.34 -0.15
N PHE A 47 1.13 3.11 -1.17
CA PHE A 47 0.43 4.19 -1.85
C PHE A 47 -0.82 4.66 -1.11
N ASP A 48 -1.43 3.82 -0.26
CA ASP A 48 -2.41 4.26 0.74
C ASP A 48 -1.77 5.20 1.78
N THR A 49 -0.57 4.88 2.29
CA THR A 49 0.17 5.77 3.20
C THR A 49 0.58 7.09 2.54
N VAL A 50 0.97 7.04 1.25
CA VAL A 50 1.24 8.27 0.46
C VAL A 50 -0.03 9.11 0.32
N ARG A 51 -1.16 8.50 -0.06
CA ARG A 51 -2.47 9.16 -0.15
C ARG A 51 -2.87 9.82 1.17
N ARG A 52 -2.85 9.06 2.26
CA ARG A 52 -3.20 9.55 3.61
C ARG A 52 -2.30 10.69 4.07
N TYR A 53 -1.03 10.70 3.66
CA TYR A 53 -0.15 11.85 3.94
C TYR A 53 -0.53 13.08 3.12
N PHE A 54 -0.88 12.93 1.84
CA PHE A 54 -1.39 14.05 1.04
C PHE A 54 -2.69 14.63 1.65
N GLU A 55 -3.61 13.78 2.11
CA GLU A 55 -4.83 14.21 2.79
C GLU A 55 -4.53 14.88 4.15
N PHE A 56 -3.56 14.37 4.91
CA PHE A 56 -3.05 15.04 6.13
C PHE A 56 -2.54 16.46 5.83
N ARG A 57 -1.96 16.66 4.64
CA ARG A 57 -1.50 17.95 4.13
C ARG A 57 -2.61 18.85 3.57
N GLY A 58 -3.84 18.35 3.52
CA GLY A 58 -5.04 19.09 3.10
C GLY A 58 -5.34 19.00 1.60
N TYR A 59 -4.74 18.06 0.88
CA TYR A 59 -5.10 17.80 -0.51
C TYR A 59 -6.36 16.92 -0.60
N GLU A 60 -7.19 17.18 -1.60
CA GLU A 60 -8.15 16.20 -2.11
C GLU A 60 -7.41 15.25 -3.06
N VAL A 61 -7.46 13.95 -2.81
CA VAL A 61 -6.79 12.95 -3.64
C VAL A 61 -7.84 12.14 -4.41
N GLN A 62 -7.80 12.24 -5.74
CA GLN A 62 -8.52 11.35 -6.64
C GLN A 62 -7.61 10.15 -6.92
N TYR A 63 -7.84 9.07 -6.18
CA TYR A 63 -7.03 7.86 -6.22
C TYR A 63 -7.74 6.79 -7.05
N VAL A 64 -7.21 6.46 -8.24
CA VAL A 64 -7.77 5.42 -9.11
C VAL A 64 -6.82 4.23 -9.17
N SER A 65 -7.35 3.03 -9.04
CA SER A 65 -6.57 1.80 -9.20
C SER A 65 -7.38 0.74 -9.94
N ASN A 66 -6.92 0.31 -11.11
CA ASN A 66 -7.71 -0.59 -11.95
C ASN A 66 -7.75 -2.04 -11.46
N PHE A 67 -8.67 -2.82 -12.01
CA PHE A 67 -8.56 -4.28 -12.03
C PHE A 67 -8.27 -4.76 -13.44
N THR A 68 -7.18 -5.51 -13.61
CA THR A 68 -6.98 -6.30 -14.83
C THR A 68 -7.78 -7.59 -14.68
N ASP A 69 -8.97 -7.58 -15.27
CA ASP A 69 -9.96 -8.66 -15.22
C ASP A 69 -10.06 -9.46 -16.54
N VAL A 70 -9.07 -9.28 -17.42
CA VAL A 70 -8.79 -10.13 -18.57
C VAL A 70 -7.28 -10.22 -18.82
N ASP A 71 -6.72 -11.43 -18.82
CA ASP A 71 -5.31 -11.69 -19.13
C ASP A 71 -5.11 -13.18 -19.46
N ASP A 72 -3.97 -13.53 -20.05
CA ASP A 72 -3.57 -14.93 -20.29
C ASP A 72 -3.61 -15.79 -19.02
N LYS A 73 -3.21 -15.24 -17.86
CA LYS A 73 -3.25 -15.96 -16.57
C LYS A 73 -4.69 -16.23 -16.12
N MET A 74 -5.60 -15.31 -16.36
CA MET A 74 -7.02 -15.46 -16.00
C MET A 74 -7.71 -16.49 -16.90
N ILE A 75 -7.44 -16.44 -18.21
CA ILE A 75 -7.97 -17.41 -19.16
C ILE A 75 -7.53 -18.83 -18.77
N LYS A 76 -6.24 -19.00 -18.44
CA LYS A 76 -5.68 -20.27 -17.98
C LYS A 76 -6.35 -20.75 -16.69
N ALA A 77 -6.41 -19.91 -15.66
CA ALA A 77 -6.99 -20.27 -14.37
C ALA A 77 -8.49 -20.59 -14.46
N ALA A 78 -9.27 -19.78 -15.18
CA ALA A 78 -10.70 -20.02 -15.39
C ALA A 78 -10.96 -21.36 -16.10
N LYS A 79 -10.12 -21.71 -17.09
CA LYS A 79 -10.18 -22.99 -17.79
C LYS A 79 -9.84 -24.17 -16.87
N GLU A 80 -8.82 -24.04 -16.02
CA GLU A 80 -8.42 -25.07 -15.04
C GLU A 80 -9.52 -25.33 -14.01
N GLU A 81 -10.30 -24.31 -13.62
CA GLU A 81 -11.41 -24.41 -12.68
C GLU A 81 -12.77 -24.74 -13.31
N GLY A 82 -12.88 -24.70 -14.64
CA GLY A 82 -14.14 -24.93 -15.35
C GLY A 82 -15.18 -23.81 -15.15
N ILE A 83 -14.72 -22.56 -14.93
CA ILE A 83 -15.57 -21.36 -14.80
C ILE A 83 -15.23 -20.32 -15.88
N THR A 84 -16.00 -19.23 -15.95
CA THR A 84 -15.71 -18.13 -16.89
C THR A 84 -14.71 -17.13 -16.30
N VAL A 85 -14.01 -16.38 -17.17
CA VAL A 85 -13.08 -15.32 -16.77
C VAL A 85 -13.77 -14.25 -15.89
N PRO A 86 -14.99 -13.75 -16.20
CA PRO A 86 -15.70 -12.83 -15.32
C PRO A 86 -16.03 -13.42 -13.93
N GLN A 87 -16.42 -14.71 -13.87
CA GLN A 87 -16.68 -15.37 -12.58
C GLN A 87 -15.41 -15.47 -11.71
N LEU A 88 -14.27 -15.75 -12.34
CA LEU A 88 -12.97 -15.76 -11.67
C LEU A 88 -12.62 -14.35 -11.16
N ALA A 89 -12.82 -13.33 -12.00
CA ALA A 89 -12.57 -11.94 -11.69
C ALA A 89 -13.38 -11.48 -10.47
N ASP A 90 -14.70 -11.66 -10.49
CA ASP A 90 -15.59 -11.22 -9.41
C ASP A 90 -15.22 -11.86 -8.07
N ARG A 91 -14.86 -13.15 -8.07
CA ARG A 91 -14.40 -13.85 -6.86
C ARG A 91 -13.14 -13.20 -6.28
N TYR A 92 -12.14 -12.94 -7.11
CA TYR A 92 -10.86 -12.41 -6.62
C TYR A 92 -10.87 -10.90 -6.40
N ILE A 93 -11.78 -10.15 -7.03
CA ILE A 93 -12.07 -8.76 -6.67
C ILE A 93 -12.70 -8.71 -5.27
N GLN A 94 -13.65 -9.60 -4.98
CA GLN A 94 -14.22 -9.70 -3.63
C GLN A 94 -13.11 -10.03 -2.60
N ALA A 95 -12.31 -11.06 -2.87
CA ALA A 95 -11.21 -11.43 -1.98
C ALA A 95 -10.17 -10.32 -1.80
N PHE A 96 -9.83 -9.58 -2.87
CA PHE A 96 -8.98 -8.41 -2.80
C PHE A 96 -9.54 -7.33 -1.87
N ASN A 97 -10.84 -7.05 -1.98
CA ASN A 97 -11.50 -6.05 -1.13
C ASN A 97 -11.53 -6.49 0.33
N GLU A 98 -11.78 -7.77 0.61
CA GLU A 98 -11.73 -8.34 1.96
C GLU A 98 -10.33 -8.20 2.58
N ASP A 99 -9.29 -8.61 1.84
CA ASP A 99 -7.90 -8.55 2.29
C ASP A 99 -7.44 -7.09 2.53
N THR A 100 -7.75 -6.17 1.61
CA THR A 100 -7.32 -4.76 1.73
C THR A 100 -8.10 -4.00 2.79
N THR A 101 -9.40 -4.27 2.96
CA THR A 101 -10.22 -3.72 4.05
C THR A 101 -9.66 -4.15 5.41
N ALA A 102 -9.29 -5.43 5.57
CA ALA A 102 -8.69 -5.92 6.81
C ALA A 102 -7.38 -5.18 7.14
N LEU A 103 -6.57 -4.85 6.13
CA LEU A 103 -5.34 -4.06 6.29
C LEU A 103 -5.59 -2.55 6.48
N ASN A 104 -6.84 -2.12 6.61
CA ASN A 104 -7.24 -0.70 6.72
C ASN A 104 -6.69 0.18 5.58
N VAL A 105 -6.81 -0.32 4.35
CA VAL A 105 -6.57 0.47 3.14
C VAL A 105 -7.84 1.26 2.83
N GLU A 106 -7.72 2.54 2.49
CA GLU A 106 -8.89 3.32 2.07
C GLU A 106 -9.40 2.84 0.71
N PRO A 107 -10.72 2.76 0.50
CA PRO A 107 -11.27 2.49 -0.82
C PRO A 107 -10.75 3.51 -1.83
N ALA A 108 -10.38 3.05 -3.03
CA ALA A 108 -10.05 3.94 -4.13
C ALA A 108 -11.26 4.82 -4.48
N THR A 109 -11.00 5.99 -5.06
CA THR A 109 -12.04 6.83 -5.65
C THR A 109 -12.76 6.07 -6.77
N ASP A 110 -12.04 5.26 -7.54
CA ASP A 110 -12.62 4.35 -8.52
C ASP A 110 -11.72 3.13 -8.80
N HIS A 111 -12.35 2.06 -9.27
CA HIS A 111 -11.72 0.79 -9.66
C HIS A 111 -12.17 0.36 -11.08
N PRO A 112 -11.70 1.04 -12.14
CA PRO A 112 -12.09 0.69 -13.50
C PRO A 112 -11.61 -0.72 -13.87
N ARG A 113 -12.45 -1.46 -14.60
CA ARG A 113 -12.15 -2.81 -15.06
C ARG A 113 -11.77 -2.80 -16.54
N ALA A 114 -10.73 -3.52 -16.92
CA ALA A 114 -10.29 -3.59 -18.32
C ALA A 114 -11.40 -4.05 -19.27
N THR A 115 -12.24 -5.01 -18.84
CA THR A 115 -13.37 -5.50 -19.67
C THR A 115 -14.48 -4.46 -19.91
N GLU A 116 -14.55 -3.39 -19.12
CA GLU A 116 -15.52 -2.30 -19.26
C GLU A 116 -15.04 -1.20 -20.22
N TYR A 117 -13.75 -1.19 -20.57
CA TYR A 117 -13.11 -0.16 -21.39
C TYR A 117 -12.76 -0.60 -22.82
N ILE A 118 -13.27 -1.75 -23.26
CA ILE A 118 -12.92 -2.33 -24.56
C ILE A 118 -13.18 -1.38 -25.75
N PRO A 119 -14.33 -0.66 -25.86
CA PRO A 119 -14.53 0.29 -26.94
C PRO A 119 -13.49 1.43 -26.98
N GLN A 120 -13.11 1.94 -25.80
CA GLN A 120 -12.10 2.97 -25.63
C GLN A 120 -10.72 2.44 -26.01
N ILE A 121 -10.39 1.21 -25.60
CA ILE A 121 -9.14 0.54 -25.97
C ILE A 121 -9.03 0.38 -27.48
N ILE A 122 -10.07 -0.13 -28.15
CA ILE A 122 -10.09 -0.29 -29.61
C ILE A 122 -9.86 1.06 -30.30
N THR A 123 -10.53 2.11 -29.83
CA THR A 123 -10.37 3.47 -30.36
C THR A 123 -8.95 4.00 -30.18
N PHE A 124 -8.36 3.77 -29.01
CA PHE A 124 -7.01 4.20 -28.69
C PHE A 124 -5.96 3.45 -29.53
N VAL A 125 -6.12 2.14 -29.70
CA VAL A 125 -5.27 1.33 -30.58
C VAL A 125 -5.37 1.81 -32.03
N GLN A 126 -6.57 2.11 -32.52
CA GLN A 126 -6.74 2.68 -33.87
C GLN A 126 -5.99 4.01 -34.01
N LYS A 127 -6.05 4.88 -32.99
CA LYS A 127 -5.29 6.14 -32.98
C LYS A 127 -3.77 5.92 -33.07
N LEU A 128 -3.25 4.91 -32.37
CA LEU A 128 -1.83 4.54 -32.47
C LEU A 128 -1.44 4.03 -33.85
N ILE A 129 -2.32 3.27 -34.52
CA ILE A 129 -2.13 2.83 -35.90
C ILE A 129 -2.12 4.04 -36.83
N ASP A 130 -3.10 4.93 -36.72
CA ASP A 130 -3.23 6.12 -37.55
C ASP A 130 -2.02 7.06 -37.40
N ASN A 131 -1.45 7.13 -36.18
CA ASN A 131 -0.23 7.90 -35.89
C ASN A 131 1.07 7.18 -36.32
N GLY A 132 1.01 5.96 -36.86
CA GLY A 132 2.16 5.18 -37.34
C GLY A 132 2.92 4.41 -36.24
N TYR A 133 2.46 4.44 -35.00
CA TYR A 133 3.11 3.76 -33.86
C TYR A 133 2.67 2.32 -33.67
N ALA A 134 1.68 1.83 -34.42
CA ALA A 134 1.20 0.46 -34.33
C ALA A 134 0.95 -0.17 -35.69
N TYR A 135 0.89 -1.50 -35.72
CA TYR A 135 0.62 -2.28 -36.93
C TYR A 135 -0.14 -3.56 -36.64
N VAL A 136 -0.89 -4.00 -37.65
CA VAL A 136 -1.70 -5.22 -37.62
C VAL A 136 -0.93 -6.35 -38.31
N VAL A 137 -0.91 -7.53 -37.70
CA VAL A 137 -0.35 -8.76 -38.27
C VAL A 137 -1.18 -9.95 -37.79
N ASP A 138 -1.77 -10.71 -38.71
CA ASP A 138 -2.58 -11.91 -38.41
C ASP A 138 -3.66 -11.74 -37.33
N GLY A 139 -4.23 -10.53 -37.22
CA GLY A 139 -5.26 -10.16 -36.25
C GLY A 139 -4.72 -9.67 -34.88
N ASP A 140 -3.42 -9.81 -34.64
CA ASP A 140 -2.72 -9.14 -33.55
C ASP A 140 -2.42 -7.68 -33.94
N VAL A 141 -2.29 -6.81 -32.93
CA VAL A 141 -1.81 -5.44 -33.11
C VAL A 141 -0.63 -5.20 -32.18
N TYR A 142 0.51 -4.80 -32.74
CA TYR A 142 1.74 -4.50 -32.00
C TYR A 142 2.08 -3.02 -32.05
N TYR A 143 2.73 -2.53 -30.98
CA TYR A 143 3.32 -1.19 -30.90
C TYR A 143 4.78 -1.23 -31.37
N ARG A 144 5.20 -0.23 -32.15
CA ARG A 144 6.58 -0.02 -32.61
C ARG A 144 7.42 0.66 -31.54
N ALA A 145 8.03 -0.10 -30.64
CA ALA A 145 8.74 0.45 -29.48
C ALA A 145 9.87 1.42 -29.91
N ARG A 146 10.65 1.03 -30.91
CA ARG A 146 11.79 1.79 -31.43
C ARG A 146 11.39 3.10 -32.15
N HIS A 147 10.13 3.25 -32.57
CA HIS A 147 9.64 4.52 -33.12
C HIS A 147 9.49 5.61 -32.04
N PHE A 148 9.32 5.22 -30.78
CA PHE A 148 9.21 6.17 -29.67
C PHE A 148 10.61 6.61 -29.21
N LYS A 149 10.96 7.86 -29.52
CA LYS A 149 12.32 8.41 -29.34
C LYS A 149 12.89 8.26 -27.92
N ASN A 150 12.04 8.31 -26.90
CA ASN A 150 12.46 8.29 -25.50
C ASN A 150 12.17 6.94 -24.81
N TYR A 151 11.99 5.86 -25.57
CA TYR A 151 11.70 4.55 -25.02
C TYR A 151 12.87 4.06 -24.14
N GLY A 152 12.57 3.69 -22.90
CA GLY A 152 13.57 3.30 -21.89
C GLY A 152 13.97 4.41 -20.91
N ALA A 153 13.44 5.63 -21.06
CA ALA A 153 13.81 6.77 -20.21
C ALA A 153 13.39 6.58 -18.73
N LEU A 154 12.21 6.00 -18.48
CA LEU A 154 11.70 5.80 -17.13
C LEU A 154 12.56 4.79 -16.37
N SER A 155 12.80 3.62 -16.98
CA SER A 155 13.61 2.54 -16.43
C SER A 155 15.11 2.84 -16.43
N GLY A 156 15.58 3.67 -17.37
CA GLY A 156 17.00 3.99 -17.56
C GLY A 156 17.77 2.91 -18.28
N GLN A 157 17.07 2.01 -18.96
CA GLN A 157 17.67 0.97 -19.78
C GLN A 157 17.88 1.50 -21.19
N SER A 158 19.01 1.18 -21.80
CA SER A 158 19.23 1.49 -23.21
C SER A 158 18.44 0.50 -24.08
N ILE A 159 17.98 0.97 -25.24
CA ILE A 159 17.25 0.12 -26.21
C ILE A 159 18.09 -1.11 -26.61
N ASP A 160 19.41 -0.95 -26.72
CA ASP A 160 20.33 -2.02 -27.12
C ASP A 160 20.45 -3.12 -26.04
N ASP A 161 20.42 -2.75 -24.75
CA ASP A 161 20.42 -3.72 -23.64
C ASP A 161 19.10 -4.51 -23.61
N LEU A 162 17.98 -3.84 -23.90
CA LEU A 162 16.65 -4.46 -23.95
C LEU A 162 16.54 -5.49 -25.08
N GLU A 163 17.09 -5.18 -26.26
CA GLU A 163 17.05 -6.05 -27.43
C GLU A 163 17.73 -7.40 -27.18
N THR A 164 18.85 -7.38 -26.44
CA THR A 164 19.61 -8.58 -26.09
C THR A 164 18.79 -9.57 -25.24
N GLY A 165 17.91 -9.07 -24.35
CA GLY A 165 17.07 -9.90 -23.49
C GLY A 165 15.67 -10.23 -24.02
N ALA A 166 15.15 -9.44 -24.98
CA ALA A 166 13.77 -9.54 -25.45
C ALA A 166 13.45 -10.86 -26.19
N SER A 167 14.46 -11.50 -26.77
CA SER A 167 14.31 -12.73 -27.56
C SER A 167 14.43 -14.02 -26.75
N GLU A 168 14.95 -13.98 -25.52
CA GLU A 168 15.26 -15.19 -24.73
C GLU A 168 14.02 -15.84 -24.07
N HIS A 169 12.88 -15.13 -24.01
CA HIS A 169 11.72 -15.52 -23.18
C HIS A 169 10.37 -15.51 -23.92
N VAL A 170 10.36 -15.44 -25.25
CA VAL A 170 9.14 -15.30 -26.06
C VAL A 170 9.00 -16.47 -27.03
N ASP A 171 7.76 -16.89 -27.29
CA ASP A 171 7.44 -17.94 -28.27
C ASP A 171 8.01 -17.55 -29.65
N PRO A 172 8.79 -18.42 -30.32
CA PRO A 172 9.30 -18.15 -31.67
C PRO A 172 8.23 -17.71 -32.67
N GLU A 173 7.00 -18.20 -32.54
CA GLU A 173 5.88 -17.76 -33.38
C GLU A 173 5.46 -16.31 -33.10
N GLU A 174 5.53 -15.87 -31.84
CA GLU A 174 5.23 -14.48 -31.47
C GLU A 174 6.37 -13.54 -31.91
N VAL A 175 7.63 -13.97 -31.81
CA VAL A 175 8.78 -13.20 -32.30
C VAL A 175 8.70 -13.01 -33.82
N ALA A 176 8.30 -14.04 -34.57
CA ALA A 176 8.19 -13.97 -36.03
C ALA A 176 7.14 -12.98 -36.54
N LYS A 177 6.16 -12.61 -35.71
CA LYS A 177 5.13 -11.62 -36.05
C LYS A 177 5.59 -10.17 -35.87
N LYS A 178 6.65 -9.95 -35.10
CA LYS A 178 7.11 -8.59 -34.75
C LYS A 178 8.07 -8.05 -35.81
N GLU A 179 7.90 -6.77 -36.15
CA GLU A 179 8.87 -6.00 -36.95
C GLU A 179 10.19 -5.80 -36.18
N ASP A 180 10.12 -5.66 -34.85
CA ASP A 180 11.26 -5.52 -33.94
C ASP A 180 11.04 -6.36 -32.64
N PRO A 181 12.06 -7.02 -32.08
CA PRO A 181 11.93 -7.82 -30.85
C PRO A 181 11.34 -7.07 -29.64
N LEU A 182 11.50 -5.74 -29.59
CA LEU A 182 10.99 -4.89 -28.53
C LEU A 182 9.51 -4.54 -28.68
N ASP A 183 8.92 -4.82 -29.83
CA ASP A 183 7.51 -4.55 -30.06
C ASP A 183 6.64 -5.39 -29.12
N PHE A 184 5.58 -4.77 -28.62
CA PHE A 184 4.69 -5.38 -27.63
C PHE A 184 3.24 -5.32 -28.10
N ALA A 185 2.46 -6.32 -27.71
CA ALA A 185 1.07 -6.43 -28.14
C ALA A 185 0.20 -5.34 -27.47
N LEU A 186 -0.52 -4.60 -28.30
CA LEU A 186 -1.64 -3.73 -27.91
C LEU A 186 -2.95 -4.51 -27.93
N TRP A 187 -3.08 -5.44 -28.88
CA TRP A 187 -4.20 -6.35 -28.98
C TRP A 187 -3.74 -7.73 -29.43
N LYS A 188 -4.30 -8.77 -28.82
CA LYS A 188 -3.99 -10.17 -29.12
C LYS A 188 -5.20 -10.85 -29.74
N ALA A 189 -5.04 -11.45 -30.90
CA ALA A 189 -6.05 -12.28 -31.54
C ALA A 189 -6.46 -13.43 -30.61
N ALA A 190 -7.76 -13.68 -30.49
CA ALA A 190 -8.26 -14.71 -29.58
C ALA A 190 -8.08 -16.11 -30.15
N LYS A 191 -7.63 -17.05 -29.31
CA LYS A 191 -7.62 -18.47 -29.65
C LYS A 191 -9.05 -19.04 -29.52
N PRO A 192 -9.37 -20.16 -30.19
CA PRO A 192 -10.69 -20.78 -30.08
C PRO A 192 -11.10 -21.07 -28.64
N GLY A 193 -12.26 -20.54 -28.23
CA GLY A 193 -12.83 -20.75 -26.90
C GLY A 193 -12.34 -19.76 -25.82
N GLU A 194 -11.44 -18.83 -26.14
CA GLU A 194 -11.05 -17.77 -25.22
C GLU A 194 -12.08 -16.62 -25.21
N ILE A 195 -12.15 -15.89 -24.09
CA ILE A 195 -12.92 -14.64 -24.00
C ILE A 195 -12.38 -13.63 -25.03
N ASN A 196 -13.29 -12.96 -25.75
CA ASN A 196 -12.92 -12.07 -26.84
C ASN A 196 -13.99 -11.02 -27.13
N TRP A 197 -13.57 -9.98 -27.85
CA TRP A 197 -14.40 -8.90 -28.36
C TRP A 197 -14.12 -8.68 -29.85
N GLU A 198 -15.13 -8.17 -30.56
CA GLU A 198 -15.01 -7.75 -31.96
C GLU A 198 -14.23 -6.45 -32.05
N ALA A 199 -13.33 -6.35 -33.03
CA ALA A 199 -12.56 -5.16 -33.33
C ALA A 199 -12.24 -5.08 -34.84
N PRO A 200 -11.81 -3.91 -35.35
CA PRO A 200 -11.53 -3.72 -36.79
C PRO A 200 -10.51 -4.71 -37.37
N TRP A 201 -9.61 -5.24 -36.54
CA TRP A 201 -8.56 -6.19 -36.92
C TRP A 201 -8.91 -7.65 -36.54
N GLY A 202 -10.15 -7.92 -36.13
CA GLY A 202 -10.64 -9.26 -35.81
C GLY A 202 -10.89 -9.48 -34.33
N LYS A 203 -11.39 -10.68 -33.99
CA LYS A 203 -11.69 -11.06 -32.61
C LYS A 203 -10.43 -11.19 -31.77
N GLY A 204 -10.44 -10.58 -30.60
CA GLY A 204 -9.36 -10.77 -29.64
C GLY A 204 -9.60 -10.07 -28.32
N ARG A 205 -8.52 -9.63 -27.68
CA ARG A 205 -8.51 -9.03 -26.35
C ARG A 205 -7.34 -8.05 -26.20
N PRO A 206 -7.41 -7.10 -25.25
CA PRO A 206 -6.31 -6.18 -25.00
C PRO A 206 -5.01 -6.90 -24.61
N GLY A 207 -3.88 -6.28 -24.95
CA GLY A 207 -2.60 -6.57 -24.33
C GLY A 207 -2.50 -5.89 -22.96
N TRP A 208 -1.76 -6.45 -22.02
CA TRP A 208 -1.74 -6.01 -20.62
C TRP A 208 -1.50 -4.50 -20.43
N HIS A 209 -0.62 -3.90 -21.23
CA HIS A 209 -0.20 -2.52 -21.02
C HIS A 209 -1.24 -1.46 -21.46
N ILE A 210 -2.03 -1.74 -22.50
CA ILE A 210 -2.93 -0.74 -23.11
C ILE A 210 -4.07 -0.33 -22.18
N GLU A 211 -4.44 -1.23 -21.28
CA GLU A 211 -5.52 -1.04 -20.31
C GLU A 211 -5.25 0.20 -19.45
N CYS A 212 -4.07 0.28 -18.82
CA CYS A 212 -3.73 1.37 -17.91
C CYS A 212 -3.59 2.72 -18.63
N SER A 213 -2.99 2.76 -19.83
CA SER A 213 -2.96 3.99 -20.65
C SER A 213 -4.36 4.51 -20.95
N VAL A 214 -5.29 3.64 -21.32
CA VAL A 214 -6.65 4.04 -21.70
C VAL A 214 -7.47 4.44 -20.48
N MET A 215 -7.51 3.61 -19.43
CA MET A 215 -8.30 3.91 -18.24
C MET A 215 -7.81 5.18 -17.54
N SER A 216 -6.50 5.33 -17.35
CA SER A 216 -5.95 6.53 -16.69
C SER A 216 -6.20 7.82 -17.48
N THR A 217 -6.07 7.78 -18.82
CA THR A 217 -6.34 8.96 -19.65
C THR A 217 -7.82 9.31 -19.77
N ASP A 218 -8.72 8.33 -19.74
CA ASP A 218 -10.16 8.54 -19.70
C ASP A 218 -10.59 9.20 -18.37
N HIS A 219 -10.03 8.76 -17.24
CA HIS A 219 -10.31 9.34 -15.92
C HIS A 219 -9.74 10.75 -15.75
N PHE A 220 -8.48 10.95 -16.13
CA PHE A 220 -7.74 12.14 -15.71
C PHE A 220 -7.37 13.11 -16.83
N GLY A 221 -7.54 12.71 -18.08
CA GLY A 221 -7.07 13.43 -19.26
C GLY A 221 -5.68 12.97 -19.71
N PRO A 222 -5.12 13.60 -20.77
CA PRO A 222 -3.86 13.18 -21.38
C PRO A 222 -2.63 13.36 -20.48
N THR A 223 -2.71 14.26 -19.49
CA THR A 223 -1.67 14.52 -18.49
C THR A 223 -2.26 14.57 -17.08
N PHE A 224 -1.64 13.87 -16.12
CA PHE A 224 -2.02 13.91 -14.71
C PHE A 224 -0.82 13.95 -13.74
N ASP A 225 -1.11 14.06 -12.44
CA ASP A 225 -0.11 14.34 -11.41
C ASP A 225 0.82 13.15 -11.14
N ILE A 226 0.27 12.05 -10.64
CA ILE A 226 1.06 10.93 -10.11
C ILE A 226 0.62 9.61 -10.74
N HIS A 227 1.59 8.85 -11.26
CA HIS A 227 1.41 7.45 -11.60
C HIS A 227 2.32 6.59 -10.71
N ALA A 228 1.77 5.54 -10.11
CA ALA A 228 2.51 4.72 -9.17
C ALA A 228 2.32 3.20 -9.35
N GLY A 229 3.27 2.44 -8.82
CA GLY A 229 3.22 0.97 -8.82
C GLY A 229 4.49 0.32 -8.24
N GLY A 230 4.58 -1.00 -8.36
CA GLY A 230 5.79 -1.74 -7.97
C GLY A 230 7.00 -1.36 -8.83
N GLN A 231 8.22 -1.46 -8.29
CA GLN A 231 9.44 -1.23 -9.07
C GLN A 231 9.56 -2.15 -10.29
N ASP A 232 9.00 -3.35 -10.24
CA ASP A 232 8.88 -4.26 -11.40
C ASP A 232 7.98 -3.72 -12.52
N LEU A 233 7.10 -2.76 -12.23
CA LEU A 233 6.27 -2.13 -13.25
C LEU A 233 7.00 -1.01 -14.00
N GLN A 234 8.16 -0.53 -13.53
CA GLN A 234 8.97 0.45 -14.27
C GLN A 234 9.24 -0.02 -15.70
N PHE A 235 9.59 -1.30 -15.85
CA PHE A 235 9.78 -1.93 -17.15
C PHE A 235 9.27 -3.38 -17.13
N PRO A 236 8.52 -3.81 -18.17
CA PRO A 236 8.15 -3.02 -19.35
C PRO A 236 6.88 -2.17 -19.17
N HIS A 237 6.11 -2.37 -18.10
CA HIS A 237 4.72 -1.90 -18.04
C HIS A 237 4.55 -0.37 -18.17
N HIS A 238 5.07 0.40 -17.22
CA HIS A 238 4.93 1.85 -17.21
C HIS A 238 5.71 2.53 -18.35
N GLU A 239 6.84 1.96 -18.78
CA GLU A 239 7.56 2.42 -19.97
C GLU A 239 6.68 2.30 -21.23
N ASN A 240 5.97 1.19 -21.37
CA ASN A 240 5.01 0.97 -22.46
C ASN A 240 3.82 1.91 -22.36
N GLU A 241 3.34 2.21 -21.16
CA GLU A 241 2.24 3.16 -20.97
C GLU A 241 2.62 4.59 -21.36
N ILE A 242 3.83 5.04 -21.02
CA ILE A 242 4.35 6.33 -21.51
C ILE A 242 4.36 6.33 -23.03
N ALA A 243 4.95 5.30 -23.64
CA ALA A 243 5.09 5.21 -25.10
C ALA A 243 3.71 5.22 -25.79
N GLN A 244 2.73 4.48 -25.27
CA GLN A 244 1.36 4.45 -25.79
C GLN A 244 0.66 5.78 -25.60
N SER A 245 0.68 6.34 -24.39
CA SER A 245 -0.04 7.56 -24.04
C SER A 245 0.50 8.78 -24.79
N GLU A 246 1.81 9.00 -24.77
CA GLU A 246 2.42 10.17 -25.42
C GLU A 246 2.37 10.06 -26.95
N ALA A 247 2.47 8.85 -27.53
CA ALA A 247 2.30 8.66 -28.97
C ALA A 247 0.85 8.86 -29.43
N ALA A 248 -0.12 8.50 -28.59
CA ALA A 248 -1.53 8.69 -28.91
C ALA A 248 -1.96 10.16 -28.73
N THR A 249 -1.49 10.86 -27.69
CA THR A 249 -1.96 12.21 -27.35
C THR A 249 -1.08 13.32 -27.94
N GLY A 250 0.22 13.07 -28.11
CA GLY A 250 1.21 14.10 -28.41
C GLY A 250 1.56 14.98 -27.20
N GLU A 251 1.10 14.63 -26.00
CA GLU A 251 1.28 15.36 -24.75
C GLU A 251 2.09 14.52 -23.74
N LYS A 252 2.69 15.19 -22.76
CA LYS A 252 3.37 14.50 -21.64
C LYS A 252 2.35 13.67 -20.86
N PHE A 253 2.65 12.41 -20.55
CA PHE A 253 1.66 11.54 -19.90
C PHE A 253 1.49 11.81 -18.39
N VAL A 254 2.60 11.83 -17.63
CA VAL A 254 2.55 11.88 -16.14
C VAL A 254 3.64 12.80 -15.60
N ASN A 255 3.31 13.61 -14.60
CA ASN A 255 4.29 14.51 -13.98
C ASN A 255 5.27 13.79 -13.04
N TYR A 256 4.76 12.91 -12.18
CA TYR A 256 5.56 12.24 -11.14
C TYR A 256 5.34 10.73 -11.14
N TRP A 257 6.44 9.97 -11.27
CA TRP A 257 6.42 8.51 -11.24
C TRP A 257 6.94 7.98 -9.91
N MET A 258 6.10 7.30 -9.15
CA MET A 258 6.44 6.75 -7.83
C MET A 258 6.48 5.22 -7.86
N HIS A 259 7.59 4.62 -7.41
CA HIS A 259 7.72 3.17 -7.38
C HIS A 259 8.14 2.64 -6.00
N ASN A 260 7.42 1.64 -5.48
CA ASN A 260 7.81 0.99 -4.24
C ASN A 260 8.85 -0.12 -4.47
N GLY A 261 9.71 -0.35 -3.47
CA GLY A 261 10.68 -1.43 -3.47
C GLY A 261 10.03 -2.81 -3.28
N PHE A 262 10.80 -3.85 -3.59
CA PHE A 262 10.37 -5.25 -3.50
C PHE A 262 10.16 -5.75 -2.07
N VAL A 263 9.36 -6.82 -1.95
CA VAL A 263 9.37 -7.67 -0.76
C VAL A 263 10.36 -8.81 -0.97
N THR A 264 11.26 -9.02 -0.01
CA THR A 264 12.18 -10.15 0.03
C THR A 264 11.80 -11.15 1.13
N ILE A 265 12.23 -12.40 1.02
CA ILE A 265 11.96 -13.47 1.99
C ILE A 265 13.26 -14.18 2.34
N GLY A 266 13.30 -14.71 3.56
CA GLY A 266 14.38 -15.60 4.00
C GLY A 266 15.63 -14.82 4.40
N GLN A 267 16.63 -15.56 4.89
CA GLN A 267 17.88 -14.97 5.38
C GLN A 267 18.73 -14.40 4.23
N ASP A 268 18.58 -14.94 3.02
CA ASP A 268 19.32 -14.53 1.83
C ASP A 268 18.65 -13.38 1.06
N ASN A 269 17.54 -12.82 1.57
CA ASN A 269 16.78 -11.75 0.92
C ASN A 269 16.34 -12.09 -0.51
N GLU A 270 15.91 -13.33 -0.74
CA GLU A 270 15.39 -13.73 -2.05
C GLU A 270 14.12 -12.95 -2.38
N LYS A 271 13.97 -12.55 -3.65
CA LYS A 271 12.74 -11.90 -4.11
C LYS A 271 11.56 -12.85 -3.94
N MET A 272 10.47 -12.36 -3.36
CA MET A 272 9.20 -13.12 -3.34
C MET A 272 8.65 -13.27 -4.75
N SER A 273 8.34 -14.49 -5.18
CA SER A 273 7.61 -14.72 -6.42
C SER A 273 6.79 -16.01 -6.38
N LYS A 274 5.70 -16.04 -7.17
CA LYS A 274 4.92 -17.27 -7.36
C LYS A 274 5.73 -18.38 -8.03
N SER A 275 6.65 -18.04 -8.94
CA SER A 275 7.48 -19.01 -9.66
C SER A 275 8.48 -19.74 -8.76
N LEU A 276 8.91 -19.12 -7.65
CA LEU A 276 9.77 -19.74 -6.65
C LEU A 276 9.00 -20.51 -5.58
N GLY A 277 7.65 -20.47 -5.61
CA GLY A 277 6.80 -21.15 -4.63
C GLY A 277 6.93 -20.63 -3.19
N ASN A 278 7.62 -19.50 -2.98
CA ASN A 278 7.95 -18.97 -1.67
C ASN A 278 6.99 -17.86 -1.18
N PHE A 279 5.92 -17.56 -1.90
CA PHE A 279 5.01 -16.45 -1.58
C PHE A 279 4.01 -16.79 -0.45
N VAL A 280 3.64 -15.78 0.33
CA VAL A 280 2.61 -15.86 1.37
C VAL A 280 1.45 -14.95 0.98
N THR A 281 0.22 -15.47 0.98
CA THR A 281 -0.98 -14.69 0.69
C THR A 281 -1.35 -13.81 1.89
N VAL A 282 -1.92 -12.63 1.63
CA VAL A 282 -2.48 -11.80 2.71
C VAL A 282 -3.62 -12.57 3.39
N HIS A 283 -4.50 -13.16 2.59
CA HIS A 283 -5.60 -13.99 3.04
C HIS A 283 -5.19 -15.07 4.06
N ASP A 284 -4.07 -15.77 3.86
CA ASP A 284 -3.58 -16.76 4.81
C ASP A 284 -2.92 -16.12 6.03
N LEU A 285 -2.19 -15.02 5.84
CA LEU A 285 -1.54 -14.31 6.95
C LEU A 285 -2.57 -13.75 7.94
N LEU A 286 -3.69 -13.23 7.43
CA LEU A 286 -4.81 -12.71 8.24
C LEU A 286 -5.47 -13.77 9.14
N LYS A 287 -5.26 -15.07 8.89
CA LYS A 287 -5.78 -16.15 9.75
C LYS A 287 -5.01 -16.30 11.06
N SER A 288 -3.76 -15.86 11.08
CA SER A 288 -2.85 -16.04 12.23
C SER A 288 -2.27 -14.73 12.78
N GLU A 289 -2.34 -13.64 12.02
CA GLU A 289 -1.74 -12.36 12.38
C GLU A 289 -2.79 -11.25 12.50
N ASP A 290 -2.58 -10.35 13.46
CA ASP A 290 -3.36 -9.12 13.60
C ASP A 290 -3.15 -8.25 12.33
N PRO A 291 -4.22 -7.88 11.59
CA PRO A 291 -4.09 -7.08 10.38
C PRO A 291 -3.36 -5.75 10.59
N GLN A 292 -3.49 -5.13 11.78
CA GLN A 292 -2.79 -3.90 12.12
C GLN A 292 -1.27 -4.11 12.26
N VAL A 293 -0.80 -5.32 12.62
CA VAL A 293 0.63 -5.65 12.66
C VAL A 293 1.19 -5.72 11.25
N ILE A 294 0.47 -6.38 10.33
CA ILE A 294 0.85 -6.46 8.92
C ILE A 294 0.88 -5.05 8.30
N ARG A 295 -0.16 -4.24 8.56
CA ARG A 295 -0.24 -2.84 8.12
C ARG A 295 0.93 -2.03 8.67
N PHE A 296 1.21 -2.12 9.97
CA PHE A 296 2.29 -1.39 10.64
C PHE A 296 3.66 -1.74 10.05
N PHE A 297 3.96 -3.04 9.94
CA PHE A 297 5.21 -3.55 9.36
C PHE A 297 5.51 -2.92 7.99
N MET A 298 4.49 -2.88 7.11
CA MET A 298 4.68 -2.30 5.79
C MET A 298 4.69 -0.76 5.83
N ALA A 299 3.78 -0.12 6.56
CA ALA A 299 3.59 1.33 6.54
C ALA A 299 4.81 2.10 7.06
N THR A 300 5.55 1.52 8.01
CA THR A 300 6.69 2.18 8.67
C THR A 300 8.01 1.99 7.93
N THR A 301 8.04 1.18 6.86
CA THR A 301 9.20 1.02 5.99
C THR A 301 9.10 1.93 4.77
N HIS A 302 10.10 2.79 4.53
CA HIS A 302 10.13 3.72 3.40
C HIS A 302 9.76 3.05 2.08
N TYR A 303 8.77 3.57 1.34
CA TYR A 303 8.15 2.88 0.21
C TYR A 303 9.15 2.39 -0.84
N ARG A 304 10.15 3.22 -1.20
CA ARG A 304 11.22 2.88 -2.16
C ARG A 304 12.25 1.85 -1.67
N ARG A 305 12.27 1.49 -0.38
CA ARG A 305 13.21 0.51 0.16
C ARG A 305 12.62 -0.90 0.03
N PRO A 306 13.47 -1.90 -0.27
CA PRO A 306 13.08 -3.28 -0.11
C PRO A 306 12.65 -3.53 1.34
N ILE A 307 11.65 -4.40 1.52
CA ILE A 307 11.17 -4.80 2.83
C ILE A 307 11.35 -6.31 2.97
N GLN A 308 12.04 -6.75 4.01
CA GLN A 308 12.27 -8.16 4.28
C GLN A 308 11.11 -8.72 5.10
N TYR A 309 10.39 -9.68 4.53
CA TYR A 309 9.39 -10.46 5.25
C TYR A 309 10.07 -11.59 6.03
N SER A 310 9.93 -11.54 7.34
CA SER A 310 10.35 -12.60 8.26
C SER A 310 9.46 -12.58 9.51
N GLN A 311 9.37 -13.71 10.22
CA GLN A 311 8.63 -13.77 11.48
C GLN A 311 9.23 -12.78 12.50
N ALA A 312 10.56 -12.67 12.57
CA ALA A 312 11.23 -11.73 13.47
C ALA A 312 10.82 -10.27 13.22
N ASN A 313 10.69 -9.86 11.95
CA ASN A 313 10.26 -8.50 11.61
C ASN A 313 8.76 -8.27 11.91
N LEU A 314 7.92 -9.30 11.77
CA LEU A 314 6.52 -9.23 12.21
C LEU A 314 6.42 -9.14 13.74
N ASP A 315 7.24 -9.90 14.48
CA ASP A 315 7.25 -9.88 15.93
C ASP A 315 7.73 -8.51 16.46
N GLU A 316 8.73 -7.90 15.82
CA GLU A 316 9.15 -6.54 16.12
C GLU A 316 8.04 -5.52 15.84
N ALA A 317 7.36 -5.64 14.70
CA ALA A 317 6.21 -4.78 14.37
C ALA A 317 5.07 -4.93 15.40
N ARG A 318 4.82 -6.15 15.88
CA ARG A 318 3.82 -6.44 16.92
C ARG A 318 4.18 -5.76 18.23
N ALA A 319 5.40 -5.96 18.73
CA ALA A 319 5.86 -5.34 19.97
C ALA A 319 5.78 -3.80 19.90
N ASN A 320 6.19 -3.21 18.77
CA ASN A 320 6.09 -1.76 18.56
C ASN A 320 4.64 -1.26 18.56
N LEU A 321 3.74 -1.98 17.92
CA LEU A 321 2.30 -1.65 17.90
C LEU A 321 1.66 -1.81 19.30
N GLU A 322 2.08 -2.81 20.07
CA GLU A 322 1.63 -2.99 21.45
C GLU A 322 2.10 -1.86 22.37
N HIS A 323 3.35 -1.39 22.21
CA HIS A 323 3.82 -0.21 22.91
C HIS A 323 2.96 1.02 22.60
N LEU A 324 2.59 1.21 21.33
CA LEU A 324 1.66 2.27 20.90
C LEU A 324 0.31 2.14 21.61
N ARG A 325 -0.30 0.96 21.57
CA ARG A 325 -1.58 0.66 22.23
C ARG A 325 -1.52 0.91 23.74
N ASN A 326 -0.45 0.47 24.41
CA ASN A 326 -0.23 0.66 25.84
C ASN A 326 -0.13 2.15 26.21
N THR A 327 0.55 2.98 25.41
CA THR A 327 0.57 4.44 25.63
C THR A 327 -0.84 5.03 25.56
N PHE A 328 -1.69 4.58 24.63
CA PHE A 328 -3.09 5.02 24.57
C PHE A 328 -3.91 4.56 25.79
N HIS A 329 -3.72 3.32 26.25
CA HIS A 329 -4.34 2.83 27.49
C HIS A 329 -3.93 3.68 28.70
N ASN A 330 -2.65 4.01 28.83
CA ASN A 330 -2.15 4.84 29.93
C ASN A 330 -2.76 6.25 29.91
N LEU A 331 -2.84 6.87 28.73
CA LEU A 331 -3.50 8.17 28.53
C LEU A 331 -4.98 8.10 28.93
N GLN A 332 -5.67 7.03 28.51
CA GLN A 332 -7.09 6.82 28.80
C GLN A 332 -7.34 6.58 30.30
N TYR A 333 -6.49 5.78 30.94
CA TYR A 333 -6.56 5.52 32.38
C TYR A 333 -6.36 6.82 33.17
N ARG A 334 -5.36 7.62 32.81
CA ARG A 334 -5.08 8.90 33.48
C ARG A 334 -6.13 9.99 33.30
N LEU A 335 -7.12 9.81 32.40
CA LEU A 335 -8.26 10.73 32.30
C LEU A 335 -9.22 10.60 33.48
N GLN A 336 -9.22 9.47 34.21
CA GLN A 336 -10.19 9.20 35.30
C GLN A 336 -9.98 10.08 36.53
N ASP A 337 -8.76 10.52 36.75
CA ASP A 337 -8.27 11.26 37.91
C ASP A 337 -7.65 12.61 37.51
N ALA A 338 -7.84 13.04 36.25
CA ALA A 338 -7.38 14.32 35.72
C ALA A 338 -8.30 15.48 36.16
N THR A 339 -7.70 16.61 36.51
CA THR A 339 -8.44 17.85 36.76
C THR A 339 -8.64 18.61 35.44
N SER A 340 -9.71 19.40 35.32
CA SER A 340 -9.84 20.30 34.17
C SER A 340 -8.78 21.40 34.23
N GLY A 341 -8.18 21.73 33.09
CA GLY A 341 -7.19 22.77 32.95
C GLY A 341 -6.44 22.70 31.62
N THR A 342 -5.85 23.81 31.20
CA THR A 342 -5.01 23.84 29.99
C THR A 342 -3.53 23.95 30.35
N ASP A 343 -2.70 23.34 29.52
CA ASP A 343 -1.24 23.41 29.61
C ASP A 343 -0.69 23.98 28.30
N GLY A 344 -0.30 25.25 28.35
CA GLY A 344 0.25 25.96 27.20
C GLY A 344 1.58 25.37 26.73
N ASP A 345 2.33 24.68 27.60
CA ASP A 345 3.61 24.07 27.26
C ASP A 345 3.38 22.77 26.49
N VAL A 346 2.41 21.96 26.92
CA VAL A 346 1.99 20.77 26.15
C VAL A 346 1.49 21.17 24.77
N GLN A 347 0.65 22.21 24.66
CA GLN A 347 0.17 22.67 23.35
C GLN A 347 1.31 23.10 22.42
N ARG A 348 2.31 23.82 22.94
CA ARG A 348 3.50 24.21 22.14
C ARG A 348 4.31 23.00 21.71
N GLN A 349 4.53 22.01 22.58
CA GLN A 349 5.26 20.79 22.24
C GLN A 349 4.51 19.95 21.19
N LEU A 350 3.19 19.83 21.28
CA LEU A 350 2.38 19.14 20.27
C LEU A 350 2.48 19.81 18.90
N ALA A 351 2.50 21.14 18.85
CA ALA A 351 2.73 21.87 17.60
C ALA A 351 4.13 21.55 17.02
N GLN A 352 5.16 21.49 17.85
CA GLN A 352 6.52 21.11 17.43
C GLN A 352 6.59 19.68 16.90
N PHE A 353 5.91 18.71 17.53
CA PHE A 353 5.84 17.34 17.01
C PHE A 353 5.15 17.28 15.64
N ARG A 354 4.04 18.00 15.46
CA ARG A 354 3.36 18.09 14.16
C ARG A 354 4.28 18.70 13.09
N ASP A 355 4.97 19.78 13.42
CA ASP A 355 5.82 20.49 12.47
C ASP A 355 7.03 19.64 12.07
N ARG A 356 7.66 18.96 13.04
CA ARG A 356 8.74 17.98 12.76
C ARG A 356 8.27 16.79 11.95
N PHE A 357 7.10 16.23 12.28
CA PHE A 357 6.50 15.14 11.49
C PHE A 357 6.29 15.57 10.04
N THR A 358 5.72 16.77 9.85
CA THR A 358 5.51 17.35 8.52
C THR A 358 6.83 17.58 7.79
N GLU A 359 7.86 18.09 8.47
CA GLU A 359 9.18 18.33 7.88
C GLU A 359 9.82 17.04 7.36
N VAL A 360 9.81 15.97 8.17
CA VAL A 360 10.44 14.71 7.74
C VAL A 360 9.60 13.99 6.68
N MET A 361 8.27 14.02 6.78
CA MET A 361 7.40 13.43 5.77
C MET A 361 7.37 14.25 4.48
N ASP A 362 7.64 15.56 4.52
CA ASP A 362 7.85 16.39 3.34
C ASP A 362 9.07 15.97 2.51
N ASP A 363 10.01 15.25 3.10
CA ASP A 363 11.17 14.71 2.41
C ASP A 363 10.90 13.33 1.80
N ASP A 364 10.04 13.29 0.77
CA ASP A 364 9.66 12.05 0.04
C ASP A 364 8.92 11.03 0.91
N ILE A 365 7.98 11.50 1.73
CA ILE A 365 7.11 10.68 2.58
C ILE A 365 7.98 9.73 3.42
N ASN A 366 8.95 10.30 4.13
CA ASN A 366 9.93 9.54 4.91
C ASN A 366 9.29 8.95 6.17
N VAL A 367 8.54 7.87 5.99
CA VAL A 367 7.80 7.14 7.03
C VAL A 367 8.69 6.63 8.17
N ALA A 368 9.96 6.31 7.90
CA ALA A 368 10.90 5.84 8.92
C ALA A 368 11.22 6.97 9.92
N ASN A 369 11.45 8.18 9.42
CA ASN A 369 11.62 9.35 10.29
C ASN A 369 10.28 9.84 10.86
N GLY A 370 9.20 9.72 10.09
CA GLY A 370 7.85 10.05 10.55
C GLY A 370 7.43 9.23 11.77
N ILE A 371 7.62 7.91 11.74
CA ILE A 371 7.29 7.03 12.87
C ILE A 371 8.22 7.28 14.06
N ALA A 372 9.49 7.66 13.84
CA ALA A 372 10.38 8.07 14.92
C ALA A 372 9.84 9.28 15.70
N VAL A 373 9.25 10.27 15.01
CA VAL A 373 8.57 11.40 15.66
C VAL A 373 7.35 10.93 16.47
N VAL A 374 6.62 9.92 16.00
CA VAL A 374 5.51 9.31 16.75
C VAL A 374 6.02 8.65 18.03
N TYR A 375 7.14 7.91 17.98
CA TYR A 375 7.73 7.30 19.18
C TYR A 375 8.22 8.34 20.19
N GLU A 376 8.77 9.46 19.73
CA GLU A 376 9.13 10.56 20.62
C GLU A 376 7.88 11.20 21.27
N LEU A 377 6.79 11.36 20.52
CA LEU A 377 5.51 11.82 21.06
C LEU A 377 4.92 10.83 22.07
N MET A 378 5.06 9.51 21.83
CA MET A 378 4.67 8.50 22.83
C MET A 378 5.48 8.62 24.11
N LYS A 379 6.80 8.83 24.01
CA LYS A 379 7.66 9.02 25.18
C LYS A 379 7.23 10.24 25.98
N PHE A 380 6.95 11.36 25.29
CA PHE A 380 6.40 12.56 25.90
C PHE A 380 5.05 12.28 26.59
N ALA A 381 4.16 11.54 25.95
CA ALA A 381 2.87 11.14 26.51
C ALA A 381 3.02 10.31 27.79
N ASN A 382 3.90 9.29 27.78
CA ASN A 382 4.18 8.44 28.93
C ASN A 382 4.77 9.24 30.11
N GLN A 383 5.65 10.21 29.84
CA GLN A 383 6.18 11.10 30.88
C GLN A 383 5.10 12.03 31.45
N TYR A 384 4.18 12.51 30.62
CA TYR A 384 3.09 13.38 31.09
C TYR A 384 2.17 12.62 32.06
N VAL A 385 1.79 11.38 31.74
CA VAL A 385 0.90 10.56 32.61
C VAL A 385 1.55 10.08 33.92
N GLU A 386 2.85 10.24 34.08
CA GLU A 386 3.58 9.92 35.32
C GLU A 386 3.61 11.08 36.33
N GLN A 387 3.21 12.28 35.92
CA GLN A 387 3.17 13.44 36.80
C GLN A 387 2.15 13.23 37.94
N SER A 388 2.42 13.82 39.10
CA SER A 388 1.56 13.70 40.27
C SER A 388 0.16 14.29 40.07
N ALA A 389 0.04 15.28 39.19
CA ALA A 389 -1.22 15.87 38.76
C ALA A 389 -1.13 16.13 37.26
N VAL A 390 -2.19 15.80 36.53
CA VAL A 390 -2.31 16.07 35.09
C VAL A 390 -3.66 16.68 34.79
N GLN A 391 -3.71 17.41 33.69
CA GLN A 391 -4.92 18.06 33.23
C GLN A 391 -5.58 17.27 32.11
N ARG A 392 -6.91 17.33 32.04
CA ARG A 392 -7.71 16.58 31.08
C ARG A 392 -7.45 17.02 29.64
N GLU A 393 -7.43 18.32 29.38
CA GLU A 393 -7.36 18.90 28.04
C GLU A 393 -6.02 18.57 27.34
N PRO A 394 -4.85 18.62 28.03
CA PRO A 394 -3.58 18.12 27.50
C PRO A 394 -3.58 16.62 27.17
N LEU A 395 -4.14 15.76 28.03
CA LEU A 395 -4.23 14.31 27.76
C LEU A 395 -5.02 14.05 26.47
N VAL A 396 -6.18 14.70 26.33
CA VAL A 396 -7.02 14.59 25.13
C VAL A 396 -6.26 15.11 23.91
N ALA A 397 -5.57 16.25 24.02
CA ALA A 397 -4.79 16.81 22.92
C ALA A 397 -3.65 15.88 22.46
N ILE A 398 -2.96 15.22 23.40
CA ILE A 398 -1.93 14.22 23.12
C ILE A 398 -2.54 13.01 22.39
N GLN A 399 -3.66 12.46 22.89
CA GLN A 399 -4.36 11.34 22.25
C GLN A 399 -4.79 11.70 20.81
N VAL A 400 -5.37 12.89 20.61
CA VAL A 400 -5.80 13.36 19.29
C VAL A 400 -4.61 13.50 18.34
N MET A 401 -3.49 14.08 18.81
CA MET A 401 -2.30 14.22 17.98
C MET A 401 -1.71 12.86 17.60
N LEU A 402 -1.55 11.94 18.57
CA LEU A 402 -1.06 10.59 18.29
C LEU A 402 -1.95 9.86 17.27
N LYS A 403 -3.28 9.91 17.44
CA LYS A 403 -4.21 9.30 16.48
C LYS A 403 -4.04 9.91 15.09
N LYS A 404 -3.97 11.23 15.01
CA LYS A 404 -3.82 11.94 13.73
C LYS A 404 -2.54 11.55 13.00
N LEU A 405 -1.41 11.41 13.71
CA LEU A 405 -0.15 10.99 13.08
C LEU A 405 -0.17 9.51 12.68
N LEU A 406 -0.74 8.64 13.52
CA LEU A 406 -0.87 7.20 13.25
C LEU A 406 -1.81 6.88 12.10
N GLN A 407 -2.87 7.69 11.91
CA GLN A 407 -3.78 7.57 10.79
C GLN A 407 -3.06 7.68 9.44
N VAL A 408 -1.97 8.45 9.32
CA VAL A 408 -1.16 8.50 8.08
C VAL A 408 -0.60 7.12 7.72
N PHE A 409 -0.32 6.28 8.70
CA PHE A 409 0.16 4.91 8.53
C PHE A 409 -0.98 3.88 8.42
N GLY A 410 -2.23 4.32 8.39
CA GLY A 410 -3.42 3.45 8.43
C GLY A 410 -3.61 2.73 9.77
N ILE A 411 -2.98 3.22 10.84
CA ILE A 411 -3.02 2.56 12.14
C ILE A 411 -4.19 3.06 12.96
N GLU A 412 -5.06 2.13 13.34
CA GLU A 412 -6.19 2.40 14.21
C GLU A 412 -5.91 1.90 15.61
N ILE A 413 -6.11 2.81 16.56
CA ILE A 413 -6.11 2.47 17.97
C ILE A 413 -7.56 2.43 18.43
N ASN A 414 -8.17 1.27 18.24
CA ASN A 414 -9.47 0.95 18.80
C ASN A 414 -9.25 0.53 20.25
N LEU A 415 -9.59 1.44 21.17
CA LEU A 415 -9.66 1.16 22.59
C LEU A 415 -10.98 0.40 22.85
N GLU A 416 -11.15 -0.75 22.19
CA GLU A 416 -12.21 -1.66 22.63
C GLU A 416 -11.84 -2.12 24.03
N THR A 417 -12.79 -2.01 24.94
CA THR A 417 -12.75 -2.70 26.23
C THR A 417 -12.84 -4.18 25.90
N GLN A 418 -11.71 -4.80 25.57
CA GLN A 418 -11.66 -6.25 25.40
C GLN A 418 -12.19 -6.86 26.69
N THR A 419 -13.14 -7.78 26.61
CA THR A 419 -13.67 -8.54 27.76
C THR A 419 -12.54 -9.16 28.60
N GLN A 420 -11.42 -9.45 27.95
CA GLN A 420 -10.19 -9.91 28.60
C GLN A 420 -9.57 -8.85 29.53
N ASP A 421 -9.64 -7.55 29.20
CA ASP A 421 -9.19 -6.46 30.08
C ASP A 421 -10.09 -6.32 31.31
N GLN A 422 -11.40 -6.57 31.18
CA GLN A 422 -12.30 -6.60 32.33
C GLN A 422 -11.97 -7.76 33.28
N GLU A 423 -11.63 -8.94 32.75
CA GLU A 423 -11.16 -10.07 33.56
C GLU A 423 -9.80 -9.78 34.21
N ILE A 424 -8.87 -9.18 33.48
CA ILE A 424 -7.56 -8.78 33.99
C ILE A 424 -7.72 -7.74 35.10
N GLU A 425 -8.54 -6.70 34.89
CA GLU A 425 -8.84 -5.68 35.89
C GLU A 425 -9.54 -6.28 37.12
N ALA A 426 -10.43 -7.26 36.94
CA ALA A 426 -11.08 -7.96 38.04
C ALA A 426 -10.05 -8.77 38.86
N LEU A 427 -9.13 -9.47 38.19
CA LEU A 427 -8.02 -10.18 38.83
C LEU A 427 -7.07 -9.21 39.56
N ILE A 428 -6.75 -8.07 38.96
CA ILE A 428 -5.93 -7.03 39.60
C ILE A 428 -6.62 -6.47 40.85
N LYS A 429 -7.93 -6.18 40.80
CA LYS A 429 -8.70 -5.76 41.98
C LYS A 429 -8.70 -6.83 43.07
N GLN A 430 -8.86 -8.10 42.72
CA GLN A 430 -8.78 -9.21 43.69
C GLN A 430 -7.39 -9.32 44.31
N ARG A 431 -6.34 -9.16 43.50
CA ARG A 431 -4.93 -9.14 43.96
C ARG A 431 -4.68 -7.97 44.92
N ASP A 432 -5.16 -6.78 44.59
CA ASP A 432 -4.94 -5.58 45.40
C ASP A 432 -5.71 -5.68 46.72
N ALA A 433 -6.92 -6.25 46.71
CA ALA A 433 -7.66 -6.59 47.92
C ALA A 433 -6.93 -7.64 48.77
N ALA A 434 -6.34 -8.67 48.15
CA ALA A 434 -5.53 -9.68 48.84
C ALA A 434 -4.29 -9.05 49.51
N ARG A 435 -3.58 -8.14 48.81
CA ARG A 435 -2.44 -7.41 49.40
C ARG A 435 -2.87 -6.51 50.56
N ALA A 436 -3.98 -5.79 50.42
CA ALA A 436 -4.52 -4.96 51.49
C ALA A 436 -4.90 -5.79 52.73
N ALA A 437 -5.41 -7.02 52.51
CA ALA A 437 -5.71 -8.00 53.56
C ALA A 437 -4.47 -8.77 54.08
N LYS A 438 -3.27 -8.50 53.55
CA LYS A 438 -2.00 -9.22 53.82
C LYS A 438 -2.03 -10.72 53.46
N ASP A 439 -2.90 -11.12 52.54
CA ASP A 439 -2.91 -12.45 51.92
C ASP A 439 -1.94 -12.47 50.72
N PHE A 440 -0.65 -12.62 51.03
CA PHE A 440 0.40 -12.62 50.01
C PHE A 440 0.36 -13.86 49.11
N ALA A 441 -0.11 -15.00 49.63
CA ALA A 441 -0.22 -16.23 48.85
C ALA A 441 -1.24 -16.10 47.72
N MET A 442 -2.43 -15.57 48.01
CA MET A 442 -3.43 -15.29 47.00
C MET A 442 -2.97 -14.21 46.01
N SER A 443 -2.27 -13.17 46.50
CA SER A 443 -1.69 -12.13 45.64
C SER A 443 -0.69 -12.68 44.62
N ASP A 444 0.23 -13.56 45.07
CA ASP A 444 1.21 -14.20 44.20
C ASP A 444 0.55 -15.15 43.20
N GLN A 445 -0.45 -15.94 43.63
CA GLN A 445 -1.20 -16.84 42.75
C GLN A 445 -1.91 -16.08 41.61
N ILE A 446 -2.52 -14.92 41.92
CA ILE A 446 -3.15 -14.09 40.90
C ILE A 446 -2.11 -13.47 39.97
N ARG A 447 -0.97 -13.00 40.50
CA ARG A 447 0.14 -12.48 39.67
C ARG A 447 0.65 -13.53 38.69
N ASP A 448 0.84 -14.76 39.14
CA ASP A 448 1.35 -15.85 38.29
C ASP A 448 0.29 -16.28 37.26
N THR A 449 -1.00 -16.25 37.62
CA THR A 449 -2.11 -16.47 36.68
C THR A 449 -2.14 -15.39 35.60
N LEU A 450 -1.95 -14.12 35.98
CA LEU A 450 -1.87 -13.01 35.05
C LEU A 450 -0.64 -13.15 34.14
N LYS A 451 0.53 -13.49 34.71
CA LYS A 451 1.76 -13.72 33.94
C LYS A 451 1.63 -14.86 32.93
N ALA A 452 0.95 -15.95 33.29
CA ALA A 452 0.68 -17.07 32.38
C ALA A 452 -0.25 -16.69 31.20
N ARG A 453 -1.02 -15.60 31.34
CA ARG A 453 -1.83 -15.00 30.27
C ARG A 453 -1.10 -13.89 29.51
N GLY A 454 0.23 -13.81 29.65
CA GLY A 454 1.05 -12.73 29.08
C GLY A 454 0.91 -11.40 29.81
N VAL A 455 0.26 -11.33 30.98
CA VAL A 455 0.02 -10.06 31.68
C VAL A 455 1.05 -9.85 32.78
N ILE A 456 1.91 -8.84 32.61
CA ILE A 456 2.84 -8.39 33.63
C ILE A 456 2.24 -7.24 34.41
N ILE A 457 2.31 -7.33 35.74
CA ILE A 457 1.81 -6.32 36.67
C ILE A 457 2.97 -5.46 37.18
N GLU A 458 2.75 -4.14 37.19
CA GLU A 458 3.67 -3.13 37.72
C GLU A 458 2.98 -2.32 38.82
N ASP A 459 3.50 -2.38 40.05
CA ASP A 459 2.98 -1.57 41.15
C ASP A 459 3.60 -0.17 41.10
N THR A 460 2.77 0.87 40.97
CA THR A 460 3.23 2.26 41.02
C THR A 460 2.61 3.01 42.20
N PRO A 461 3.16 4.18 42.60
CA PRO A 461 2.54 5.03 43.62
C PRO A 461 1.11 5.47 43.29
N GLN A 462 0.71 5.41 42.01
CA GLN A 462 -0.62 5.78 41.51
C GLN A 462 -1.58 4.58 41.39
N GLY A 463 -1.14 3.39 41.78
CA GLY A 463 -1.91 2.14 41.73
C GLY A 463 -1.24 1.04 40.91
N THR A 464 -1.89 -0.11 40.84
CA THR A 464 -1.43 -1.24 40.04
C THR A 464 -1.68 -0.98 38.54
N ARG A 465 -0.63 -1.03 37.72
CA ARG A 465 -0.70 -1.03 36.25
C ARG A 465 -0.38 -2.42 35.71
N TYR A 466 -0.75 -2.70 34.47
CA TYR A 466 -0.37 -3.93 33.78
C TYR A 466 -0.02 -3.70 32.31
N ARG A 467 0.76 -4.61 31.74
CA ARG A 467 1.05 -4.69 30.29
C ARG A 467 0.84 -6.13 29.82
N LYS A 468 0.48 -6.31 28.55
CA LYS A 468 0.44 -7.63 27.88
C LYS A 468 1.77 -7.86 27.14
N GLU A 469 2.24 -9.11 27.13
CA GLU A 469 3.40 -9.67 26.43
C GLU A 469 2.97 -10.82 25.51
#